data_AF-A0A1D9FY46-F1
#
_entry.id   AF-A0A1D9FY46-F1
#
_cell.length_a   1.000
_cell.length_b   1.000
_cell.length_c   1.000
_cell.angle_alpha   90.00
_cell.angle_beta   90.00
_cell.angle_gamma   90.00
#
_symmetry.space_group_name_H-M   'P 1'
#
loop_
_entity.id
_entity.type
_entity.pdbx_description
1 polymer ?
#
loop_
_entity_poly.entity_id
_entity_poly.type
_entity_poly.pdbx_seq_one_letter_code
_entity_poly.pdbx_strand_id
1 'polypeptide(L)'
;MSETVANQLKQLIVQELDVNLKLENIDDNAPLFYEGLGIDSLAIVELITLIEEHFKFEFSDSDLRADNFVNLNSLANLVARKIKPENSLGV
;
A
#
# COMPACT_ATOMS: atom_id res chain seq x y z
N MET A 1 -17.58 6.53 9.15
CA MET A 1 -17.01 5.70 8.06
C MET A 1 -15.79 5.02 8.64
N SER A 2 -15.74 3.69 8.70
CA SER A 2 -14.54 3.01 9.19
C SER A 2 -13.43 3.21 8.16
N GLU A 3 -12.31 3.81 8.56
CA GLU A 3 -11.14 3.94 7.70
C GLU A 3 -10.58 2.55 7.38
N THR A 4 -10.49 2.24 6.09
CA THR A 4 -9.87 1.00 5.60
C THR A 4 -8.38 1.23 5.37
N VAL A 5 -7.59 0.16 5.37
CA VAL A 5 -6.16 0.22 5.02
C VAL A 5 -5.96 0.85 3.64
N ALA A 6 -6.85 0.54 2.69
CA ALA A 6 -6.83 1.15 1.36
C ALA A 6 -6.92 2.69 1.43
N ASN A 7 -7.83 3.25 2.22
CA ASN A 7 -7.95 4.71 2.37
C ASN A 7 -6.69 5.34 2.99
N GLN A 8 -6.10 4.69 4.00
CA GLN A 8 -4.85 5.18 4.59
C GLN A 8 -3.70 5.17 3.58
N LEU A 9 -3.61 4.12 2.77
CA LEU A 9 -2.63 4.04 1.69
C LEU A 9 -2.88 5.13 0.62
N LYS A 10 -4.13 5.41 0.24
CA LYS A 10 -4.43 6.53 -0.67
C LYS A 10 -3.94 7.85 -0.10
N GLN A 11 -4.15 8.09 1.20
CA GLN A 11 -3.71 9.30 1.87
C GLN A 11 -2.20 9.41 1.86
N LEU A 12 -1.47 8.34 2.23
CA LEU A 12 -0.01 8.32 2.17
C LEU A 12 0.50 8.62 0.76
N ILE A 13 -0.10 8.00 -0.27
CA ILE A 13 0.30 8.21 -1.66
C ILE A 13 0.11 9.68 -2.08
N VAL A 14 -0.99 10.34 -1.72
CA VAL A 14 -1.24 11.73 -2.17
C VAL A 14 -0.60 12.80 -1.28
N GLN A 15 -0.28 12.48 -0.03
CA GLN A 15 0.28 13.43 0.93
C GLN A 15 1.81 13.38 0.98
N GLU A 16 2.37 12.18 0.94
CA GLU A 16 3.80 11.96 1.16
C GLU A 16 4.55 11.65 -0.14
N LEU A 17 3.89 11.00 -1.10
CA LEU A 17 4.47 10.77 -2.43
C LEU A 17 4.26 12.00 -3.31
N ASP A 18 5.30 12.42 -4.04
CA ASP A 18 5.24 13.52 -5.02
C ASP A 18 4.56 13.06 -6.33
N VAL A 19 3.33 12.55 -6.21
CA VAL A 19 2.49 12.13 -7.33
C VAL A 19 1.37 13.14 -7.52
N ASN A 20 1.16 13.61 -8.76
CA ASN A 20 0.10 14.57 -9.08
C ASN A 20 -1.29 13.88 -9.15
N LEU A 21 -1.64 13.14 -8.09
CA LEU A 21 -2.88 12.38 -7.96
C LEU A 21 -3.76 12.99 -6.87
N LYS A 22 -5.08 12.83 -7.01
CA LYS A 22 -6.04 13.17 -5.97
C LYS A 22 -6.66 11.90 -5.42
N LEU A 23 -6.96 11.89 -4.13
CA LEU A 23 -7.52 10.73 -3.43
C LEU A 23 -8.79 10.19 -4.09
N GLU A 24 -9.64 11.08 -4.61
CA GLU A 24 -10.88 10.76 -5.33
C GLU A 24 -10.66 10.10 -6.71
N ASN A 25 -9.49 10.31 -7.32
CA ASN A 25 -9.14 9.78 -8.64
C ASN A 25 -8.35 8.46 -8.56
N ILE A 26 -8.02 8.00 -7.36
CA ILE A 26 -7.30 6.73 -7.16
C ILE A 26 -8.31 5.58 -7.18
N ASP A 27 -8.28 4.81 -8.26
CA ASP A 27 -8.99 3.53 -8.37
C ASP A 27 -8.22 2.42 -7.65
N ASP A 28 -8.90 1.72 -6.75
CA ASP A 28 -8.32 0.65 -5.93
C ASP A 28 -7.84 -0.57 -6.75
N ASN A 29 -8.40 -0.73 -7.96
CA ASN A 29 -8.11 -1.85 -8.86
C ASN A 29 -7.17 -1.47 -10.00
N ALA A 30 -6.89 -0.18 -10.17
CA ALA A 30 -5.94 0.27 -11.17
C ALA A 30 -4.51 -0.20 -10.84
N PRO A 31 -3.69 -0.46 -11.86
CA PRO A 31 -2.28 -0.78 -11.66
C PRO A 31 -1.58 0.29 -10.80
N LEU A 32 -0.71 -0.10 -9.86
CA LEU A 32 0.08 0.91 -9.12
C LEU A 32 1.09 1.60 -10.05
N PHE A 33 1.66 0.84 -10.99
CA PHE A 33 2.69 1.30 -11.90
C PHE A 33 2.12 1.82 -13.22
N TYR A 34 2.89 2.68 -13.88
CA TYR A 34 2.67 3.11 -15.28
C TYR A 34 1.23 3.52 -15.59
N GLU A 35 0.50 2.72 -16.38
CA GLU A 35 -0.82 3.07 -16.93
C GLU A 35 -1.95 3.20 -15.89
N GLY A 36 -1.73 2.83 -14.62
CA GLY A 36 -2.69 3.08 -13.55
C GLY A 36 -2.36 4.36 -12.77
N LEU A 37 -1.79 4.23 -11.57
CA LEU A 37 -1.45 5.38 -10.73
C LEU A 37 -0.17 6.10 -11.18
N GLY A 38 0.54 5.57 -12.17
CA GLY A 38 1.76 6.23 -12.67
C GLY A 38 2.88 6.30 -11.64
N ILE A 39 2.92 5.40 -10.66
CA ILE A 39 4.00 5.37 -9.68
C ILE A 39 5.25 4.78 -10.36
N ASP A 40 6.32 5.56 -10.36
CA ASP A 40 7.62 5.14 -10.88
C ASP A 40 8.35 4.18 -9.91
N SER A 41 9.33 3.44 -10.43
CA SER A 41 10.10 2.46 -9.63
C SER A 41 10.79 3.07 -8.42
N LEU A 42 11.19 4.35 -8.49
CA LEU A 42 11.80 5.08 -7.37
C LEU A 42 10.75 5.43 -6.30
N ALA A 43 9.59 5.94 -6.72
CA ALA A 43 8.50 6.32 -5.81
C ALA A 43 7.91 5.10 -5.08
N ILE A 44 8.04 3.90 -5.65
CA ILE A 44 7.64 2.65 -4.96
C ILE A 44 8.55 2.34 -3.77
N VAL A 45 9.86 2.58 -3.88
CA VAL A 45 10.78 2.38 -2.75
C VAL A 45 10.39 3.31 -1.61
N GLU A 46 10.07 4.56 -1.92
CA GLU A 46 9.59 5.54 -0.94
C GLU A 46 8.23 5.14 -0.36
N LEU A 47 7.29 4.66 -1.18
CA LEU A 47 6.00 4.15 -0.72
C LEU A 47 6.16 2.98 0.26
N ILE A 48 7.07 2.05 -0.02
CA ILE A 48 7.38 0.93 0.87
C ILE A 48 7.85 1.47 2.23
N THR A 49 8.84 2.36 2.24
CA THR A 49 9.37 2.96 3.48
C THR A 49 8.29 3.71 4.25
N LEU A 50 7.47 4.51 3.58
CA LEU A 50 6.36 5.25 4.21
C LEU A 50 5.34 4.31 4.87
N ILE A 51 5.02 3.19 4.21
CA ILE A 51 4.10 2.20 4.76
C ILE A 51 4.71 1.54 6.00
N GLU A 52 5.99 1.16 5.96
CA GLU A 52 6.70 0.57 7.10
C GLU A 52 6.70 1.53 8.30
N GLU A 53 7.01 2.80 8.05
CA GLU A 53 7.05 3.83 9.09
C GLU A 53 5.66 4.15 9.66
N HIS A 54 4.62 4.20 8.81
CA HIS A 54 3.25 4.53 9.23
C HIS A 54 2.60 3.37 10.01
N PHE A 55 2.74 2.15 9.50
CA PHE A 55 2.09 0.97 10.08
C PHE A 55 2.97 0.17 11.06
N LYS A 56 4.23 0.60 11.25
CA LYS A 56 5.18 0.01 12.20
C LYS A 56 5.43 -1.49 11.98
N PHE A 57 5.61 -1.89 10.73
CA PHE A 57 6.05 -3.24 10.34
C PHE A 57 7.10 -3.16 9.23
N GLU A 58 7.82 -4.25 8.97
CA GLU A 58 8.77 -4.34 7.86
C GLU A 58 8.28 -5.34 6.81
N PHE A 59 8.45 -5.00 5.52
CA PHE A 59 8.21 -5.93 4.43
C PHE A 59 9.35 -6.93 4.35
N SER A 60 9.01 -8.22 4.21
CA SER A 60 10.00 -9.25 3.87
C SER A 60 10.20 -9.33 2.36
N ASP A 61 11.30 -9.95 1.90
CA ASP A 61 11.53 -10.27 0.49
C ASP A 61 10.33 -10.99 -0.17
N SER A 62 9.62 -11.83 0.61
CA SER A 62 8.44 -12.54 0.12
C SER A 62 7.21 -11.65 -0.06
N ASP A 63 7.16 -10.53 0.67
CA ASP A 63 6.10 -9.54 0.54
C ASP A 63 6.37 -8.60 -0.64
N LEU A 64 7.64 -8.27 -0.92
CA LEU A 64 8.10 -7.39 -2.01
C LEU A 64 8.01 -8.01 -3.43
N ARG A 65 7.08 -8.94 -3.63
CA ARG A 65 6.84 -9.60 -4.92
C ARG A 65 5.87 -8.77 -5.75
N ALA A 66 6.11 -8.69 -7.06
CA ALA A 66 5.31 -7.90 -7.99
C ALA A 66 3.80 -8.17 -7.88
N ASP A 67 3.38 -9.41 -7.61
CA ASP A 67 1.98 -9.80 -7.41
C ASP A 67 1.28 -9.03 -6.28
N ASN A 68 2.01 -8.64 -5.24
CA ASN A 68 1.47 -7.86 -4.12
C ASN A 68 1.37 -6.35 -4.43
N PHE A 69 2.07 -5.87 -5.45
CA PHE A 69 2.12 -4.47 -5.88
C PHE A 69 1.37 -4.23 -7.20
N VAL A 70 0.50 -5.18 -7.61
CA VAL A 70 -0.28 -5.04 -8.84
C VAL A 70 -1.21 -3.82 -8.76
N ASN A 71 -1.99 -3.70 -7.69
CA ASN A 71 -2.94 -2.62 -7.47
C ASN A 71 -3.04 -2.27 -5.98
N LEU A 72 -3.74 -1.18 -5.67
CA LEU A 72 -3.87 -0.70 -4.31
C LEU A 72 -4.62 -1.70 -3.40
N ASN A 73 -5.60 -2.43 -3.93
CA ASN A 73 -6.31 -3.47 -3.18
C ASN A 73 -5.38 -4.61 -2.73
N SER A 74 -4.51 -5.09 -3.61
CA SER A 74 -3.51 -6.13 -3.29
C SER A 74 -2.56 -5.65 -2.19
N LEU A 75 -2.07 -4.42 -2.32
CA LEU A 75 -1.18 -3.80 -1.33
C LEU A 75 -1.91 -3.60 0.01
N ALA A 76 -3.13 -3.08 -0.01
CA ALA A 76 -3.96 -2.88 1.17
C ALA A 76 -4.24 -4.19 1.90
N ASN A 77 -4.50 -5.27 1.16
CA ASN A 77 -4.71 -6.60 1.73
C ASN A 77 -3.43 -7.15 2.36
N LEU A 78 -2.27 -6.96 1.71
CA LEU A 78 -0.98 -7.32 2.28
C LEU A 78 -0.71 -6.59 3.60
N VAL A 79 -0.85 -5.25 3.59
CA VAL A 79 -0.67 -4.41 4.80
C VAL A 79 -1.67 -4.80 5.88
N ALA A 80 -2.93 -5.02 5.53
CA ALA A 80 -3.97 -5.46 6.47
C ALA A 80 -3.61 -6.79 7.15
N ARG A 81 -3.00 -7.74 6.44
CA ARG A 81 -2.51 -9.00 7.01
C ARG A 81 -1.31 -8.79 7.94
N LYS A 82 -0.45 -7.81 7.67
CA LYS A 82 0.71 -7.50 8.52
C LYS A 82 0.31 -6.83 9.83
N ILE A 83 -0.66 -5.91 9.77
CA ILE A 83 -1.10 -5.14 10.94
C ILE A 83 -2.19 -5.84 11.75
N LYS A 84 -2.92 -6.80 11.17
CA LYS A 84 -3.75 -7.71 11.95
C LYS A 84 -2.86 -8.84 12.45
N PRO A 85 -2.52 -8.87 13.75
CA PRO A 85 -1.79 -10.00 14.27
C PRO A 85 -2.64 -11.26 14.11
N GLU A 86 -2.15 -12.27 13.38
CA GLU A 86 -2.63 -13.65 13.48
C GLU A 86 -2.28 -14.29 14.84
N ASN A 87 -2.30 -13.52 15.94
CA ASN A 87 -2.14 -14.08 17.28
C ASN A 87 -3.49 -14.51 17.88
N SER A 88 -4.21 -15.35 17.14
CA SER A 88 -5.34 -16.16 17.65
C SER A 88 -5.50 -17.46 16.86
N LEU A 89 -4.41 -18.20 16.73
CA LEU A 89 -4.42 -19.67 16.75
C LEU A 89 -3.41 -20.00 17.86
N GLY A 90 -3.79 -20.30 19.09
CA GLY A 90 -4.78 -21.29 19.47
C GLY A 90 -4.01 -22.46 20.08
N VAL A 91 -3.91 -22.43 21.41
CA VAL A 91 -3.46 -23.47 22.36
C VAL A 91 -2.01 -23.96 22.33
#